data_AF-A0A2H0WFL7-F1
#
_entry.id   AF-A0A2H0WFL7-F1
#
_cell.length_a   1.000
_cell.length_b   1.000
_cell.length_c   1.000
_cell.angle_alpha   90.00
_cell.angle_beta   90.00
_cell.angle_gamma   90.00
#
_symmetry.space_group_name_H-M   'P 1'
#
loop_
_entity.id
_entity.type
_entity.pdbx_description
1 polymer ?
#
loop_
_entity_poly.entity_id
_entity_poly.type
_entity_poly.pdbx_seq_one_letter_code
_entity_poly.pdbx_strand_id
1 'polypeptide(L)'
;MYPYVKNAALMDLKAEGSDNRLEFTTPTEKATVFLNDKGAITKVVHVDLKKNKENVIPFEKCHHIVVGDSNWKRNVYHYLKPNSESHLQLRLGLTVHDGYGTWSSLPHDFENRLEDGFEEVFFYVLEGGPKKAFQVGRGVWADGKEVDEIWPVADRSFSVIPMGYHP
;
A
#
# COMPACT_ATOMS: atom_id res chain seq x y z
N MET A 1 18.25 1.23 -2.63
CA MET A 1 17.07 1.11 -1.74
C MET A 1 16.20 2.33 -1.95
N TYR A 2 14.88 2.16 -2.06
CA TYR A 2 13.94 3.27 -2.22
C TYR A 2 13.78 4.05 -0.91
N PRO A 3 13.64 5.39 -0.96
CA PRO A 3 13.54 6.23 0.24
C PRO A 3 12.14 6.23 0.85
N TYR A 4 12.05 6.58 2.13
CA TYR A 4 10.82 7.00 2.77
C TYR A 4 10.68 8.52 2.74
N VAL A 5 9.53 9.03 2.30
CA VAL A 5 9.19 10.46 2.36
C VAL A 5 8.46 10.85 3.63
N LYS A 6 7.76 9.88 4.27
CA LYS A 6 7.18 10.02 5.61
C LYS A 6 7.49 8.76 6.40
N ASN A 7 8.22 8.95 7.50
CA ASN A 7 8.50 7.90 8.47
C ASN A 7 7.58 8.09 9.69
N ALA A 8 7.01 7.01 10.17
CA ALA A 8 6.31 6.92 11.44
C ALA A 8 6.61 5.54 12.05
N ALA A 9 6.24 5.34 13.32
CA ALA A 9 6.44 4.06 13.97
C ALA A 9 5.59 2.98 13.29
N LEU A 10 6.25 1.91 12.87
CA LEU A 10 5.64 0.63 12.51
C LEU A 10 6.09 -0.38 13.56
N MET A 11 5.15 -1.08 14.17
CA MET A 11 5.35 -2.11 15.18
C MET A 11 5.75 -3.45 14.56
N ASP A 12 4.99 -3.92 13.56
CA ASP A 12 5.16 -5.27 12.99
C ASP A 12 5.54 -5.24 11.50
N LEU A 13 5.02 -4.27 10.74
CA LEU A 13 5.24 -4.16 9.30
C LEU A 13 6.58 -3.50 8.97
N LYS A 14 7.42 -4.22 8.23
CA LYS A 14 8.60 -3.68 7.55
C LYS A 14 8.34 -3.62 6.05
N ALA A 15 8.53 -2.45 5.43
CA ALA A 15 8.49 -2.29 3.98
C ALA A 15 9.83 -1.75 3.44
N GLU A 16 10.36 -2.40 2.40
CA GLU A 16 11.60 -1.98 1.73
C GLU A 16 11.59 -2.37 0.24
N GLY A 17 12.52 -1.83 -0.54
CA GLY A 17 12.60 -2.17 -1.96
C GLY A 17 13.78 -1.60 -2.71
N SER A 18 14.08 -2.23 -3.84
CA SER A 18 15.08 -1.84 -4.85
C SER A 18 14.82 -2.57 -6.16
N ASP A 19 15.33 -2.06 -7.28
CA ASP A 19 15.40 -2.78 -8.57
C ASP A 19 14.08 -3.46 -9.00
N ASN A 20 12.97 -2.71 -8.94
CA ASN A 20 11.63 -3.21 -9.26
C ASN A 20 11.15 -4.37 -8.37
N ARG A 21 11.70 -4.48 -7.16
CA ARG A 21 11.26 -5.43 -6.14
C ARG A 21 10.91 -4.68 -4.86
N LEU A 22 9.73 -4.96 -4.31
CA LEU A 22 9.31 -4.51 -2.99
C LEU A 22 9.17 -5.72 -2.06
N GLU A 23 9.42 -5.52 -0.78
CA GLU A 23 9.33 -6.53 0.25
C GLU A 23 8.57 -5.97 1.45
N PHE A 24 7.51 -6.65 1.84
CA PHE A 24 6.69 -6.36 3.01
C PHE A 24 6.77 -7.57 3.93
N THR A 25 7.25 -7.38 5.15
CA THR A 25 7.50 -8.46 6.10
C THR A 25 6.87 -8.14 7.44
N THR A 26 6.22 -9.13 8.05
CA THR A 26 5.78 -9.12 9.44
C THR A 26 6.46 -10.27 10.20
N PRO A 27 6.25 -10.43 11.51
CA PRO A 27 6.79 -11.59 12.24
C PRO A 27 6.31 -12.95 11.73
N THR A 28 5.20 -13.01 10.98
CA THR A 28 4.52 -14.27 10.62
C THR A 28 4.46 -14.54 9.12
N GLU A 29 4.70 -13.54 8.29
CA GLU A 29 4.58 -13.66 6.84
C GLU A 29 5.42 -12.63 6.09
N LYS A 30 5.63 -12.91 4.80
CA LYS A 30 6.38 -12.05 3.90
C LYS A 30 5.70 -11.99 2.54
N ALA A 31 5.58 -10.81 1.97
CA ALA A 31 5.15 -10.58 0.59
C ALA A 31 6.28 -9.91 -0.21
N THR A 32 6.70 -10.56 -1.29
CA THR A 32 7.64 -10.00 -2.27
C THR A 32 6.88 -9.62 -3.53
N VAL A 33 6.92 -8.33 -3.88
CA VAL A 33 6.24 -7.76 -5.04
C VAL A 33 7.25 -7.54 -6.14
N PHE A 34 6.95 -8.03 -7.35
CA PHE A 34 7.77 -7.85 -8.53
C PHE A 34 7.09 -6.85 -9.48
N LEU A 35 7.75 -5.75 -9.75
CA LEU A 35 7.28 -4.69 -10.63
C LEU A 35 7.91 -4.83 -12.02
N ASN A 36 7.25 -4.29 -13.05
CA ASN A 36 7.92 -3.97 -14.32
C ASN A 36 8.50 -2.53 -14.28
N ASP A 37 9.13 -2.10 -15.38
CA ASP A 37 9.74 -0.76 -15.46
C ASP A 37 8.73 0.40 -15.35
N LYS A 38 7.46 0.13 -15.63
CA LYS A 38 6.35 1.07 -15.45
C LYS A 38 5.76 1.04 -14.04
N GLY A 39 6.28 0.20 -13.15
CA GLY A 39 5.81 0.06 -11.77
C GLY A 39 4.54 -0.78 -11.60
N ALA A 40 4.05 -1.45 -12.65
CA ALA A 40 2.94 -2.38 -12.51
C ALA A 40 3.41 -3.70 -11.88
N ILE A 41 2.57 -4.29 -11.02
CA ILE A 41 2.86 -5.58 -10.39
C ILE A 41 2.71 -6.69 -11.43
N THR A 42 3.76 -7.50 -11.58
CA THR A 42 3.81 -8.69 -12.45
C THR A 42 3.44 -9.96 -11.68
N LYS A 43 3.88 -10.05 -10.43
CA LYS A 43 3.52 -11.12 -9.49
C LYS A 43 3.79 -10.71 -8.05
N VAL A 44 3.14 -11.41 -7.13
CA VAL A 44 3.40 -11.36 -5.69
C VAL A 44 3.76 -12.77 -5.22
N VAL A 45 4.83 -12.90 -4.46
CA VAL A 45 5.21 -14.13 -3.78
C VAL A 45 4.94 -13.93 -2.30
N HIS A 46 3.96 -14.65 -1.76
CA HIS A 46 3.58 -14.62 -0.36
C HIS A 46 4.09 -15.87 0.35
N VAL A 47 4.72 -15.69 1.50
CA VAL A 47 5.33 -16.76 2.29
C VAL A 47 4.74 -16.71 3.70
N ASP A 48 4.10 -17.80 4.12
CA ASP A 48 3.76 -18.08 5.51
C ASP A 48 5.03 -18.57 6.21
N LEU A 49 5.59 -17.73 7.09
CA LEU A 49 6.86 -18.02 7.77
C LEU A 49 6.69 -19.07 8.87
N LYS A 50 5.48 -19.26 9.41
CA LYS A 50 5.20 -20.28 10.42
C LYS A 50 5.11 -21.67 9.82
N LYS A 51 4.50 -21.79 8.64
CA LYS A 51 4.32 -23.07 7.93
C LYS A 51 5.38 -23.33 6.86
N ASN A 52 6.26 -22.36 6.61
CA ASN A 52 7.22 -22.36 5.52
C ASN A 52 6.56 -22.68 4.16
N LYS A 53 5.41 -22.03 3.91
CA LYS A 53 4.59 -22.27 2.72
C LYS A 53 4.61 -21.05 1.81
N GLU A 54 5.03 -21.25 0.57
CA GLU A 54 5.00 -20.23 -0.47
C GLU A 54 3.72 -20.31 -1.31
N ASN A 55 3.20 -19.15 -1.68
CA ASN A 55 2.11 -18.98 -2.63
C ASN A 55 2.46 -17.88 -3.64
N VAL A 56 2.49 -18.24 -4.92
CA VAL A 56 2.76 -17.29 -6.01
C VAL A 56 1.45 -16.83 -6.63
N ILE A 57 1.24 -15.51 -6.65
CA ILE A 57 0.04 -14.85 -7.15
C ILE A 57 0.46 -14.03 -8.38
N PRO A 58 0.31 -14.59 -9.60
CA PRO A 58 0.59 -13.85 -10.81
C PRO A 58 -0.50 -12.79 -11.06
N PHE A 59 -0.22 -11.80 -11.90
CA PHE A 59 -1.13 -10.71 -12.24
C PHE A 59 -2.53 -11.22 -12.63
N GLU A 60 -2.63 -12.29 -13.41
CA GLU A 60 -3.90 -12.83 -13.93
C GLU A 60 -4.80 -13.42 -12.84
N LYS A 61 -4.26 -13.68 -11.63
CA LYS A 61 -5.02 -14.19 -10.48
C LYS A 61 -5.41 -13.11 -9.47
N CYS A 62 -5.02 -11.85 -9.69
CA CYS A 62 -5.46 -10.77 -8.82
C CYS A 62 -6.96 -10.53 -8.98
N HIS A 63 -7.58 -9.99 -7.93
CA HIS A 63 -8.98 -9.57 -7.99
C HIS A 63 -9.05 -8.10 -8.40
N HIS A 64 -9.51 -7.85 -9.63
CA HIS A 64 -9.66 -6.51 -10.20
C HIS A 64 -11.07 -5.95 -9.99
N ILE A 65 -11.13 -4.70 -9.56
CA ILE A 65 -12.35 -3.89 -9.52
C ILE A 65 -12.07 -2.47 -10.03
N VAL A 66 -13.11 -1.79 -10.50
CA VAL A 66 -13.08 -0.35 -10.79
C VAL A 66 -13.84 0.38 -9.69
N VAL A 67 -13.24 1.43 -9.13
CA VAL A 67 -13.83 2.21 -8.03
C VAL A 67 -13.91 3.67 -8.44
N GLY A 68 -15.02 4.33 -8.10
CA GLY A 68 -15.25 5.75 -8.31
C GLY A 68 -15.59 6.12 -9.76
N ASP A 69 -15.74 7.42 -9.98
CA ASP A 69 -15.99 8.04 -11.29
C ASP A 69 -15.14 9.31 -11.45
N SER A 70 -15.16 9.91 -12.65
CA SER A 70 -14.48 11.19 -12.91
C SER A 70 -13.03 11.24 -12.40
N ASN A 71 -12.67 12.25 -11.61
CA ASN A 71 -11.33 12.49 -11.08
C ASN A 71 -10.94 11.61 -9.88
N TRP A 72 -11.75 10.64 -9.47
CA TRP A 72 -11.40 9.66 -8.43
C TRP A 72 -11.64 8.21 -8.88
N LYS A 73 -11.87 8.04 -10.19
CA LYS A 73 -11.93 6.75 -10.87
C LYS A 73 -10.55 6.08 -10.87
N ARG A 74 -10.53 4.81 -10.50
CA ARG A 74 -9.30 4.01 -10.43
C ARG A 74 -9.56 2.53 -10.62
N ASN A 75 -8.53 1.82 -11.08
CA ASN A 75 -8.48 0.36 -11.10
C ASN A 75 -7.78 -0.12 -9.83
N VAL A 76 -8.40 -1.04 -9.09
CA VAL A 76 -7.82 -1.63 -7.88
C VAL A 76 -7.62 -3.12 -8.12
N TYR A 77 -6.40 -3.58 -7.90
CA TYR A 77 -5.98 -4.97 -8.08
C TYR A 77 -5.56 -5.54 -6.72
N HIS A 78 -6.36 -6.45 -6.17
CA HIS A 78 -6.05 -7.10 -4.89
C HIS A 78 -5.27 -8.39 -5.12
N TYR A 79 -4.10 -8.50 -4.50
CA TYR A 79 -3.26 -9.69 -4.52
C TYR A 79 -3.39 -10.48 -3.23
N LEU A 80 -3.26 -9.81 -2.08
CA LEU A 80 -3.49 -10.40 -0.77
C LEU A 80 -4.76 -9.80 -0.16
N LYS A 81 -5.75 -10.66 0.05
CA LYS A 81 -7.04 -10.36 0.67
C LYS A 81 -7.05 -10.89 2.11
N PRO A 82 -8.01 -10.48 2.96
CA PRO A 82 -8.16 -11.06 4.29
C PRO A 82 -8.11 -12.60 4.24
N ASN A 83 -7.24 -13.17 5.08
CA ASN A 83 -7.01 -14.60 5.14
C ASN A 83 -7.83 -15.23 6.29
N SER A 84 -8.23 -16.48 6.12
CA SER A 84 -8.87 -17.25 7.20
C SER A 84 -7.89 -17.68 8.30
N GLU A 85 -6.61 -17.77 7.97
CA GLU A 85 -5.55 -18.07 8.93
C GLU A 85 -5.20 -16.78 9.69
N SER A 86 -5.45 -16.75 11.00
CA SER A 86 -5.33 -15.54 11.81
C SER A 86 -3.91 -14.97 11.92
N HIS A 87 -2.88 -15.74 11.61
CA HIS A 87 -1.50 -15.24 11.57
C HIS A 87 -1.09 -14.66 10.22
N LEU A 88 -1.96 -14.72 9.20
CA LEU A 88 -1.73 -14.12 7.88
C LEU A 88 -2.65 -12.89 7.72
N GLN A 89 -2.14 -11.72 8.09
CA GLN A 89 -2.87 -10.46 8.16
C GLN A 89 -2.48 -9.45 7.06
N LEU A 90 -1.39 -9.67 6.31
CA LEU A 90 -0.97 -8.81 5.21
C LEU A 90 -2.07 -8.71 4.15
N ARG A 91 -2.43 -7.47 3.83
CA ARG A 91 -3.27 -7.12 2.70
C ARG A 91 -2.40 -6.36 1.71
N LEU A 92 -2.59 -6.62 0.42
CA LEU A 92 -1.74 -6.03 -0.61
C LEU A 92 -2.53 -5.82 -1.87
N GLY A 93 -2.46 -4.60 -2.38
CA GLY A 93 -3.08 -4.22 -3.64
C GLY A 93 -2.25 -3.21 -4.42
N LEU A 94 -2.68 -3.00 -5.66
CA LEU A 94 -2.23 -1.92 -6.52
C LEU A 94 -3.43 -1.07 -6.90
N THR A 95 -3.33 0.22 -6.69
CA THR A 95 -4.30 1.21 -7.17
C THR A 95 -3.69 1.97 -8.34
N VAL A 96 -4.37 1.95 -9.49
CA VAL A 96 -3.97 2.66 -10.71
C VAL A 96 -5.03 3.71 -11.02
N HIS A 97 -4.65 4.97 -10.94
CA HIS A 97 -5.53 6.10 -11.22
C HIS A 97 -5.88 6.19 -12.70
N ASP A 98 -7.13 6.56 -13.01
CA ASP A 98 -7.58 6.78 -14.39
C ASP A 98 -7.47 8.27 -14.75
N GLY A 99 -6.27 8.69 -15.21
CA GLY A 99 -5.99 10.05 -15.65
C GLY A 99 -5.09 10.86 -14.70
N TYR A 100 -5.00 12.18 -14.94
CA TYR A 100 -4.12 13.12 -14.22
C TYR A 100 -4.89 14.00 -13.24
N GLY A 101 -4.25 14.38 -12.13
CA GLY A 101 -4.88 15.26 -11.11
C GLY A 101 -6.02 14.56 -10.36
N THR A 102 -5.86 13.25 -10.16
CA THR A 102 -6.88 12.38 -9.59
C THR A 102 -6.66 12.12 -8.09
N TRP A 103 -7.71 11.69 -7.41
CA TRP A 103 -7.72 11.37 -5.99
C TRP A 103 -7.98 9.86 -5.77
N SER A 104 -7.31 9.28 -4.78
CA SER A 104 -7.60 7.94 -4.24
C SER A 104 -7.93 8.06 -2.76
N SER A 105 -8.29 6.94 -2.12
CA SER A 105 -8.54 6.87 -0.67
C SER A 105 -9.40 8.02 -0.12
N LEU A 106 -10.34 8.51 -0.95
CA LEU A 106 -11.43 9.37 -0.53
C LEU A 106 -12.35 8.53 0.37
N PRO A 107 -12.95 9.13 1.40
CA PRO A 107 -13.28 8.41 2.62
C PRO A 107 -14.20 7.23 2.31
N HIS A 108 -13.71 6.03 2.64
CA HIS A 108 -14.54 4.84 2.74
C HIS A 108 -14.87 4.56 4.20
N ASP A 109 -16.05 4.00 4.46
CA ASP A 109 -16.60 3.79 5.82
C ASP A 109 -15.65 3.07 6.80
N PHE A 110 -14.69 2.28 6.29
CA PHE A 110 -13.72 1.55 7.13
C PHE A 110 -12.61 2.44 7.68
N GLU A 111 -12.17 3.48 6.96
CA GLU A 111 -11.05 4.34 7.38
C GLU A 111 -11.39 5.20 8.59
N ASN A 112 -12.69 5.46 8.81
CA ASN A 112 -13.18 6.17 9.99
C ASN A 112 -13.38 5.25 11.21
N ARG A 113 -13.05 3.95 11.10
CA ARG A 113 -13.11 2.98 12.21
C ARG A 113 -11.69 2.58 12.56
N LEU A 114 -11.14 3.24 13.58
CA LEU A 114 -9.80 2.97 14.04
C LEU A 114 -9.73 1.53 14.63
N GLU A 115 -9.07 0.62 13.93
CA GLU A 115 -8.61 -0.68 14.42
C GLU A 115 -7.22 -0.55 15.10
N ASP A 116 -7.13 -0.88 16.39
CA ASP A 116 -5.85 -0.81 17.10
C ASP A 116 -4.77 -1.66 16.41
N GLY A 117 -3.61 -1.03 16.13
CA GLY A 117 -2.45 -1.69 15.56
C GLY A 117 -2.51 -1.92 14.04
N PHE A 118 -3.46 -1.32 13.31
CA PHE A 118 -3.43 -1.37 11.85
C PHE A 118 -2.28 -0.50 11.29
N GLU A 119 -1.54 -1.08 10.34
CA GLU A 119 -0.35 -0.47 9.75
C GLU A 119 -0.48 -0.43 8.24
N GLU A 120 -0.17 0.71 7.62
CA GLU A 120 -0.24 0.86 6.18
C GLU A 120 0.95 1.66 5.64
N VAL A 121 1.45 1.18 4.50
CA VAL A 121 2.56 1.81 3.78
C VAL A 121 2.22 1.84 2.30
N PHE A 122 2.28 3.03 1.70
CA PHE A 122 2.19 3.19 0.25
C PHE A 122 3.58 3.24 -0.37
N PHE A 123 3.72 2.61 -1.53
CA PHE A 123 4.83 2.83 -2.45
C PHE A 123 4.31 3.54 -3.70
N TYR A 124 4.77 4.75 -3.95
CA TYR A 124 4.26 5.56 -5.05
C TYR A 124 4.99 5.27 -6.36
N VAL A 125 4.21 5.05 -7.41
CA VAL A 125 4.68 5.07 -8.80
C VAL A 125 3.98 6.24 -9.47
N LEU A 126 4.73 7.29 -9.80
CA LEU A 126 4.17 8.55 -10.28
C LEU A 126 4.59 8.82 -11.72
N GLU A 127 3.60 9.15 -12.54
CA GLU A 127 3.79 9.58 -13.93
C GLU A 127 3.54 11.08 -14.10
N GLY A 128 3.99 11.64 -15.22
CA GLY A 128 3.90 13.07 -15.52
C GLY A 128 5.16 13.87 -15.19
N GLY A 129 5.17 15.15 -15.59
CA GLY A 129 6.36 16.02 -15.55
C GLY A 129 7.04 16.14 -14.17
N PRO A 130 6.32 16.48 -13.09
CA PRO A 130 6.96 16.73 -11.80
C PRO A 130 7.26 15.45 -11.00
N LYS A 131 6.66 14.29 -11.36
CA LYS A 131 6.81 13.02 -10.64
C LYS A 131 6.63 13.17 -9.12
N LYS A 132 5.67 14.00 -8.74
CA LYS A 132 5.35 14.39 -7.36
C LYS A 132 3.85 14.45 -7.18
N ALA A 133 3.41 14.15 -5.97
CA ALA A 133 2.04 14.29 -5.53
C ALA A 133 2.02 14.78 -4.07
N PHE A 134 0.83 14.95 -3.51
CA PHE A 134 0.63 15.22 -2.09
C PHE A 134 -0.15 14.07 -1.49
N GLN A 135 0.26 13.64 -0.30
CA GLN A 135 -0.51 12.75 0.56
C GLN A 135 -1.15 13.60 1.65
N VAL A 136 -2.44 13.40 1.90
CA VAL A 136 -3.12 13.95 3.07
C VAL A 136 -3.17 12.88 4.15
N GLY A 137 -2.98 13.23 5.41
CA GLY A 137 -3.15 12.28 6.52
C GLY A 137 -3.81 12.95 7.70
N ARG A 138 -5.01 12.50 8.05
CA ARG A 138 -5.78 12.96 9.21
C ARG A 138 -6.31 11.79 10.03
N GLY A 139 -5.76 11.60 11.21
CA GLY A 139 -6.16 10.54 12.13
C GLY A 139 -5.02 10.17 13.06
N VAL A 140 -4.64 8.89 13.11
CA VAL A 140 -3.63 8.39 14.06
C VAL A 140 -2.62 7.45 13.40
N TRP A 141 -1.37 7.51 13.85
CA TRP A 141 -0.35 6.51 13.55
C TRP A 141 -0.57 5.22 14.35
N ALA A 142 0.15 4.15 14.00
CA ALA A 142 0.06 2.86 14.69
C ALA A 142 0.45 2.92 16.19
N ASP A 143 1.22 3.94 16.61
CA ASP A 143 1.55 4.21 18.01
C ASP A 143 0.51 5.08 18.75
N GLY A 144 -0.61 5.41 18.10
CA GLY A 144 -1.71 6.21 18.65
C GLY A 144 -1.49 7.72 18.59
N LYS A 145 -0.35 8.21 18.10
CA LYS A 145 -0.14 9.66 17.93
C LYS A 145 -1.02 10.21 16.82
N GLU A 146 -1.67 11.33 17.10
CA GLU A 146 -2.49 12.04 16.12
C GLU A 146 -1.65 12.67 14.99
N VAL A 147 -2.28 12.82 13.83
CA VAL A 147 -1.75 13.56 12.68
C VAL A 147 -2.88 14.30 11.97
N ASP A 148 -2.60 15.53 11.56
CA ASP A 148 -3.36 16.29 10.56
C ASP A 148 -2.35 17.07 9.71
N GLU A 149 -1.84 16.42 8.67
CA GLU A 149 -0.75 16.95 7.86
C GLU A 149 -0.96 16.66 6.37
N ILE A 150 -0.26 17.43 5.55
CA ILE A 150 -0.10 17.20 4.11
C ILE A 150 1.40 17.20 3.83
N TRP A 151 1.89 16.19 3.11
CA TRP A 151 3.30 16.11 2.75
C TRP A 151 3.49 15.76 1.28
N PRO A 152 4.58 16.24 0.64
CA PRO A 152 4.90 15.85 -0.72
C PRO A 152 5.40 14.40 -0.76
N VAL A 153 4.98 13.67 -1.79
CA VAL A 153 5.49 12.34 -2.11
C VAL A 153 6.18 12.37 -3.48
N ALA A 154 7.13 11.45 -3.69
CA ALA A 154 7.93 11.39 -4.90
C ALA A 154 7.81 10.01 -5.58
N ASP A 155 8.05 9.97 -6.89
CA ASP A 155 8.13 8.71 -7.63
C ASP A 155 9.12 7.75 -6.98
N ARG A 156 8.70 6.48 -6.85
CA ARG A 156 9.46 5.37 -6.26
C ARG A 156 9.92 5.66 -4.83
N SER A 157 9.00 6.12 -4.00
CA SER A 157 9.20 6.33 -2.56
C SER A 157 8.13 5.68 -1.71
N PHE A 158 8.47 5.35 -0.47
CA PHE A 158 7.55 4.84 0.54
C PHE A 158 6.99 5.98 1.40
N SER A 159 5.75 5.85 1.85
CA SER A 159 5.17 6.68 2.90
C SER A 159 4.40 5.80 3.86
N VAL A 160 4.66 5.95 5.16
CA VAL A 160 3.73 5.44 6.17
C VAL A 160 2.44 6.26 6.09
N ILE A 161 1.30 5.58 6.20
CA ILE A 161 -0.03 6.14 6.08
C ILE A 161 -0.74 6.01 7.43
N PRO A 162 -1.34 7.10 7.95
CA PRO A 162 -2.09 7.02 9.20
C PRO A 162 -3.43 6.35 8.95
N MET A 163 -3.96 5.76 10.00
CA MET A 163 -5.37 5.43 10.06
C MET A 163 -6.20 6.71 10.12
N GLY A 164 -7.43 6.66 9.63
CA GLY A 164 -8.26 7.85 9.43
C GLY A 164 -8.28 8.27 7.96
N TYR A 165 -8.55 9.53 7.69
CA TYR A 165 -8.68 10.07 6.34
C TYR A 165 -7.29 10.26 5.70
N HIS A 166 -7.03 9.54 4.60
CA HIS A 166 -5.71 9.55 3.95
C HIS A 166 -5.73 9.47 2.41
N PRO A 167 -6.44 10.38 1.71
CA PRO A 167 -6.42 10.41 0.25
C PRO A 167 -5.09 10.84 -0.37
#